data_AF-A0A815HX84-F1
#
_entry.id   AF-A0A815HX84-F1
#
_cell.length_a   1.000
_cell.length_b   1.000
_cell.length_c   1.000
_cell.angle_alpha   90.00
_cell.angle_beta   90.00
_cell.angle_gamma   90.00
#
_symmetry.space_group_name_H-M   'P 1'
#
loop_
_entity.id
_entity.type
_entity.pdbx_description
1 polymer ?
#
loop_
_entity_poly.entity_id
_entity_poly.type
_entity_poly.pdbx_seq_one_letter_code
_entity_poly.pdbx_strand_id
1 'polypeptide(L)'
;MGSARPFYTQILNNYEPQLSLLYEKTRSLNDKLLDSFTPLQLIAMASVVTACGIGLYQFLFGHDEDIPTRIKQTIFRLARHIPMVQREIAKARNDTLKSVYADMAKSIQGHKFAKALPEKGLAKDELIRKLENYRNFETISYSSGKVSGCVYKLSKSDTNEIYTTAFNLFGDTNPLHADVFPDIRTMEAEVVRCVATMFHGDENVCGTMTSGGTESLLMACKTYRDMALAKGIKNPEM
;
A
#
# COMPACT_ATOMS: atom_id res chain seq x y z
N MET A 1 -49.74 -41.45 -10.97
CA MET A 1 -49.29 -40.61 -9.82
C MET A 1 -50.06 -39.29 -9.87
N GLY A 2 -51.26 -39.31 -9.31
CA GLY A 2 -52.20 -38.18 -9.32
C GLY A 2 -52.44 -37.67 -7.91
N SER A 3 -52.58 -36.34 -7.82
CA SER A 3 -53.29 -35.56 -6.81
C SER A 3 -52.83 -35.57 -5.34
N ALA A 4 -51.57 -35.18 -5.06
CA ALA A 4 -51.22 -34.60 -3.75
C ALA A 4 -51.62 -33.11 -3.63
N ARG A 5 -52.00 -32.45 -4.74
CA ARG A 5 -52.45 -31.05 -4.75
C ARG A 5 -53.69 -30.75 -3.88
N PRO A 6 -54.77 -31.56 -3.83
CA PRO A 6 -56.02 -31.15 -3.18
C PRO A 6 -55.89 -30.95 -1.67
N PHE A 7 -55.08 -31.78 -1.00
CA PHE A 7 -54.97 -31.77 0.46
C PHE A 7 -54.24 -30.53 0.98
N TYR A 8 -53.15 -30.12 0.32
CA TYR A 8 -52.45 -28.88 0.65
C TYR A 8 -53.29 -27.64 0.35
N THR A 9 -54.07 -27.63 -0.73
CA THR A 9 -54.98 -26.51 -1.04
C THR A 9 -56.09 -26.36 -0.01
N GLN A 10 -56.62 -27.49 0.49
CA GLN A 10 -57.68 -27.48 1.49
C GLN A 10 -57.17 -27.02 2.88
N ILE A 11 -55.94 -27.39 3.24
CA ILE A 11 -55.27 -26.90 4.45
C ILE A 11 -55.02 -25.39 4.34
N LEU A 12 -54.44 -24.91 3.23
CA LEU A 12 -54.19 -23.48 3.04
C LEU A 12 -55.49 -22.65 3.07
N ASN A 13 -56.57 -23.12 2.45
CA ASN A 13 -57.88 -22.46 2.48
C ASN A 13 -58.50 -22.39 3.89
N ASN A 14 -58.20 -23.37 4.77
CA ASN A 14 -58.65 -23.33 6.17
C ASN A 14 -57.87 -22.32 7.03
N TYR A 15 -56.61 -22.07 6.71
CA TYR A 15 -55.78 -21.08 7.40
C TYR A 15 -55.86 -19.68 6.76
N GLU A 16 -56.36 -19.56 5.53
CA GLU A 16 -56.51 -18.31 4.79
C GLU A 16 -57.25 -17.20 5.58
N PRO A 17 -58.37 -17.48 6.29
CA PRO A 17 -59.08 -16.47 7.07
C PRO A 17 -58.29 -16.01 8.31
N GLN A 18 -57.48 -16.91 8.88
CA GLN A 18 -56.67 -16.61 10.05
C GLN A 18 -55.42 -15.81 9.65
N LEU A 19 -54.84 -16.14 8.49
CA LEU A 19 -53.73 -15.41 7.89
C LEU A 19 -54.16 -14.01 7.43
N SER A 20 -55.35 -13.86 6.84
CA SER A 20 -55.88 -12.55 6.44
C SER A 20 -56.20 -11.67 7.65
N LEU A 21 -56.80 -12.24 8.71
CA LEU A 21 -57.03 -11.54 9.98
C LEU A 21 -55.72 -11.12 10.65
N LEU A 22 -54.71 -12.01 10.67
CA LEU A 22 -53.39 -11.70 11.19
C LEU A 22 -52.73 -10.59 10.37
N TYR A 23 -52.84 -10.64 9.05
CA TYR A 23 -52.33 -9.63 8.15
C TYR A 23 -52.98 -8.27 8.37
N GLU A 24 -54.32 -8.19 8.44
CA GLU A 24 -55.04 -6.94 8.73
C GLU A 24 -54.70 -6.37 10.09
N LYS A 25 -54.59 -7.22 11.12
CA LYS A 25 -54.20 -6.79 12.47
C LYS A 25 -52.77 -6.26 12.48
N THR A 26 -51.86 -6.93 11.77
CA THR A 26 -50.46 -6.50 11.65
C THR A 26 -50.36 -5.18 10.88
N ARG A 27 -51.11 -5.05 9.78
CA ARG A 27 -51.19 -3.82 8.97
C ARG A 27 -51.76 -2.65 9.78
N SER A 28 -52.88 -2.85 10.48
CA SER A 28 -53.48 -1.81 11.33
C SER A 28 -52.54 -1.35 12.45
N LEU A 29 -51.79 -2.29 13.06
CA LEU A 29 -50.78 -1.97 14.06
C LEU A 29 -49.61 -1.18 13.45
N ASN A 30 -49.13 -1.60 12.28
CA ASN A 30 -48.03 -0.95 11.58
C ASN A 30 -48.41 0.45 11.12
N ASP A 31 -49.61 0.61 10.54
CA ASP A 31 -50.16 1.90 10.11
C ASP A 31 -50.29 2.83 11.32
N LYS A 32 -50.84 2.37 12.46
CA LYS A 32 -50.91 3.17 13.70
C LYS A 32 -49.56 3.58 14.27
N LEU A 33 -48.55 2.71 14.16
CA LEU A 33 -47.19 2.98 14.68
C LEU A 33 -46.41 3.91 13.74
N LEU A 34 -46.64 3.81 12.43
CA LEU A 34 -45.88 4.51 11.40
C LEU A 34 -46.57 5.78 10.88
N ASP A 35 -47.84 6.02 11.21
CA ASP A 35 -48.63 7.21 10.80
C ASP A 35 -47.97 8.54 11.19
N SER A 36 -47.18 8.51 12.25
CA SER A 36 -46.45 9.67 12.78
C SER A 36 -45.20 10.04 11.98
N PHE A 37 -44.79 9.23 11.00
CA PHE A 37 -43.58 9.43 10.21
C PHE A 37 -43.88 9.56 8.73
N THR A 38 -43.25 10.54 8.08
CA THR A 38 -43.31 10.66 6.61
C THR A 38 -42.58 9.49 5.93
N PRO A 39 -42.97 9.09 4.71
CA PRO A 39 -42.30 8.00 3.98
C PRO A 39 -40.78 8.20 3.84
N LEU A 40 -40.32 9.45 3.68
CA LEU A 40 -38.90 9.76 3.59
C LEU A 40 -38.16 9.54 4.93
N GLN A 41 -38.79 9.88 6.06
CA GLN A 41 -38.22 9.62 7.38
C GLN A 41 -38.11 8.11 7.64
N LEU A 42 -39.09 7.32 7.22
CA LEU A 42 -39.02 5.86 7.34
C LEU A 42 -37.89 5.26 6.52
N ILE A 43 -37.72 5.71 5.27
CA ILE A 43 -36.60 5.28 4.41
C ILE A 43 -35.26 5.70 5.03
N ALA A 44 -35.16 6.92 5.55
CA ALA A 44 -33.94 7.41 6.20
C ALA A 44 -33.61 6.60 7.46
N MET A 45 -34.59 6.35 8.33
CA MET A 45 -34.42 5.54 9.54
C MET A 45 -34.01 4.11 9.20
N ALA A 46 -34.68 3.46 8.24
CA ALA A 46 -34.33 2.11 7.81
C ALA A 46 -32.91 2.05 7.22
N SER A 47 -32.52 3.05 6.42
CA SER A 47 -31.17 3.14 5.85
C SER A 47 -30.10 3.33 6.93
N VAL A 48 -30.35 4.19 7.92
CA VAL A 48 -29.46 4.41 9.06
C VAL A 48 -29.33 3.15 9.90
N VAL A 49 -30.44 2.50 10.25
CA VAL A 49 -30.42 1.25 11.04
C VAL A 49 -29.66 0.15 10.28
N THR A 50 -29.86 0.04 8.97
CA THR A 50 -29.14 -0.94 8.14
C THR A 50 -27.66 -0.63 8.07
N ALA A 51 -27.28 0.64 7.86
CA ALA A 51 -25.87 1.05 7.84
C ALA A 51 -25.19 0.85 9.20
N CYS A 52 -25.86 1.18 10.31
CA CYS A 52 -25.38 0.92 11.66
C CYS A 52 -25.25 -0.58 11.94
N GLY A 53 -26.22 -1.38 11.49
CA GLY A 53 -26.19 -2.83 11.61
C GLY A 53 -25.04 -3.46 10.84
N ILE A 54 -24.81 -3.03 9.60
CA ILE A 54 -23.66 -3.45 8.77
C ILE A 54 -22.35 -3.02 9.45
N GLY A 55 -22.25 -1.77 9.92
CA GLY A 55 -21.07 -1.27 10.61
C GLY A 55 -20.77 -2.03 11.90
N LEU A 56 -21.79 -2.35 12.69
CA LEU A 56 -21.66 -3.15 13.90
C LEU A 56 -21.26 -4.59 13.59
N TYR A 57 -21.87 -5.20 12.57
CA TYR A 57 -21.54 -6.54 12.12
C TYR A 57 -20.08 -6.61 11.63
N GLN A 58 -19.63 -5.64 10.83
CA GLN A 58 -18.24 -5.54 10.40
C GLN A 58 -17.29 -5.31 11.59
N PHE A 59 -17.67 -4.48 12.56
CA PHE A 59 -16.87 -4.25 13.76
C PHE A 59 -16.75 -5.49 14.65
N LEU A 60 -17.77 -6.34 14.73
CA LEU A 60 -17.76 -7.55 15.55
C LEU A 60 -17.14 -8.75 14.82
N PHE A 61 -17.43 -8.94 13.54
CA PHE A 61 -17.11 -10.17 12.80
C PHE A 61 -16.24 -9.96 11.56
N GLY A 62 -15.93 -8.71 11.18
CA GLY A 62 -15.28 -8.39 9.91
C GLY A 62 -13.75 -8.21 9.99
N HIS A 63 -13.13 -8.38 11.15
CA HIS A 63 -11.67 -8.26 11.36
C HIS A 63 -11.17 -9.51 12.07
N ASP A 64 -9.89 -9.85 11.90
CA ASP A 64 -9.24 -10.97 12.60
C ASP A 64 -8.60 -10.54 13.94
N GLU A 65 -8.62 -9.23 14.27
CA GLU A 65 -8.04 -8.67 15.51
C GLU A 65 -8.94 -8.85 16.75
N ASP A 66 -8.37 -8.89 17.96
CA ASP A 66 -9.17 -8.94 19.19
C ASP A 66 -10.03 -7.67 19.41
N ILE A 67 -11.22 -7.84 20.00
CA ILE A 67 -12.16 -6.75 20.32
C ILE A 67 -11.50 -5.57 21.08
N PRO A 68 -10.63 -5.78 22.10
CA PRO A 68 -9.96 -4.69 22.81
C PRO A 68 -9.06 -3.85 21.90
N THR A 69 -8.37 -4.49 20.94
CA THR A 69 -7.54 -3.81 19.95
C THR A 69 -8.39 -2.92 19.05
N ARG A 70 -9.54 -3.40 18.59
CA ARG A 70 -10.49 -2.64 17.77
C ARG A 70 -11.01 -1.40 18.49
N ILE A 71 -11.37 -1.56 19.77
CA ILE A 71 -11.82 -0.45 20.62
C ILE A 71 -10.69 0.57 20.78
N LYS A 72 -9.48 0.13 21.11
CA LYS A 72 -8.30 1.01 21.26
C LYS A 72 -8.00 1.78 19.99
N GLN A 73 -8.01 1.12 18.83
CA GLN A 73 -7.81 1.78 17.53
C GLN A 73 -8.90 2.80 17.24
N THR A 74 -10.17 2.47 17.51
CA THR A 74 -11.31 3.37 17.29
C THR A 74 -11.20 4.61 18.18
N ILE A 75 -10.93 4.41 19.47
CA ILE A 75 -10.69 5.51 20.42
C ILE A 75 -9.50 6.35 19.96
N PHE A 76 -8.41 5.73 19.52
CA PHE A 76 -7.24 6.46 19.01
C PHE A 76 -7.57 7.29 17.75
N ARG A 77 -8.34 6.72 16.80
CA ARG A 77 -8.80 7.44 15.60
C ARG A 77 -9.67 8.64 15.97
N LEU A 78 -10.58 8.49 16.94
CA LEU A 78 -11.40 9.59 17.45
C LEU A 78 -10.56 10.62 18.21
N ALA A 79 -9.67 10.18 19.10
CA ALA A 79 -8.79 11.06 19.87
C ALA A 79 -7.87 11.89 18.97
N ARG A 80 -7.46 11.36 17.81
CA ARG A 80 -6.71 12.11 16.79
C ARG A 80 -7.48 13.29 16.18
N HIS A 81 -8.78 13.42 16.38
CA HIS A 81 -9.55 14.60 15.97
C HIS A 81 -9.52 15.71 17.04
N ILE A 82 -9.05 15.42 18.25
CA ILE A 82 -8.90 16.41 19.31
C ILE A 82 -7.70 17.31 18.98
N PRO A 83 -7.86 18.64 18.90
CA PRO A 83 -6.79 19.56 18.52
C PRO A 83 -5.53 19.44 19.41
N MET A 84 -5.71 19.14 20.69
CA MET A 84 -4.60 18.96 21.64
C MET A 84 -3.75 17.73 21.30
N VAL A 85 -4.37 16.61 20.90
CA VAL A 85 -3.68 15.39 20.48
C VAL A 85 -2.95 15.61 19.16
N GLN A 86 -3.60 16.30 18.21
CA GLN A 86 -2.95 16.68 16.95
C GLN A 86 -1.72 17.56 17.19
N ARG A 87 -1.80 18.51 18.13
CA ARG A 87 -0.68 19.38 18.49
C ARG A 87 0.50 18.60 19.04
N GLU A 88 0.29 17.64 19.94
CA GLU A 88 1.37 16.82 20.48
C GLU A 88 1.98 15.89 19.42
N ILE A 89 1.15 15.25 18.57
CA ILE A 89 1.65 14.44 17.44
C ILE A 89 2.49 15.31 16.50
N ALA A 90 2.02 16.51 16.16
CA ALA A 90 2.74 17.44 15.30
C ALA A 90 4.05 17.92 15.94
N LYS A 91 4.05 18.16 17.26
CA LYS A 91 5.25 18.52 18.02
C LYS A 91 6.28 17.39 17.98
N ALA A 92 5.88 16.17 18.34
CA ALA A 92 6.75 15.00 18.29
C ALA A 92 7.34 14.78 16.89
N ARG A 93 6.51 14.87 15.84
CA ARG A 93 6.96 14.81 14.45
C ARG A 93 7.99 15.90 14.13
N ASN A 94 7.73 17.15 14.52
CA ASN A 94 8.63 18.26 14.24
C ASN A 94 9.95 18.14 15.00
N ASP A 95 9.93 17.61 16.22
CA ASP A 95 11.13 17.39 17.00
C ASP A 95 11.97 16.24 16.42
N THR A 96 11.34 15.16 15.95
CA THR A 96 12.02 14.10 15.17
C THR A 96 12.59 14.65 13.86
N LEU A 97 11.84 15.48 13.14
CA LEU A 97 12.36 16.11 11.92
C LEU A 97 13.58 16.97 12.23
N LYS A 98 13.53 17.79 13.28
CA LYS A 98 14.68 18.62 13.69
C LYS A 98 15.91 17.78 14.03
N SER A 99 15.76 16.66 14.76
CA SER A 99 16.90 15.81 15.09
C SER A 99 17.50 15.17 13.84
N VAL A 100 16.66 14.65 12.94
CA VAL A 100 17.10 14.10 11.65
C VAL A 100 17.81 15.16 10.82
N TYR A 101 17.24 16.36 10.69
CA TYR A 101 17.87 17.47 9.98
C TYR A 101 19.20 17.87 10.62
N ALA A 102 19.28 17.94 11.95
CA ALA A 102 20.52 18.27 12.64
C ALA A 102 21.61 17.23 12.35
N ASP A 103 21.27 15.94 12.42
CA ASP A 103 22.23 14.85 12.16
C ASP A 103 22.67 14.81 10.69
N MET A 104 21.75 15.02 9.75
CA MET A 104 22.09 15.14 8.33
C MET A 104 22.91 16.40 8.03
N ALA A 105 22.53 17.54 8.62
CA ALA A 105 23.18 18.83 8.37
C ALA A 105 24.60 18.91 8.94
N LYS A 106 24.93 18.18 10.01
CA LYS A 106 26.29 18.11 10.57
C LYS A 106 27.32 17.75 9.50
N SER A 107 26.99 16.80 8.62
CA SER A 107 27.89 16.32 7.55
C SER A 107 28.15 17.35 6.45
N ILE A 108 27.31 18.38 6.37
CA ILE A 108 27.35 19.36 5.28
C ILE A 108 27.46 20.82 5.76
N GLN A 109 27.70 21.02 7.04
CA GLN A 109 27.70 22.33 7.67
C GLN A 109 28.82 23.20 7.10
N GLY A 110 28.48 24.38 6.57
CA GLY A 110 29.44 25.31 5.96
C GLY A 110 29.58 25.21 4.44
N HIS A 111 29.00 24.20 3.79
CA HIS A 111 28.97 24.13 2.33
C HIS A 111 27.92 25.08 1.74
N LYS A 112 28.28 25.75 0.64
CA LYS A 112 27.36 26.60 -0.13
C LYS A 112 26.53 25.73 -1.07
N PHE A 113 25.23 25.66 -0.83
CA PHE A 113 24.28 24.95 -1.68
C PHE A 113 23.67 25.88 -2.72
N ALA A 114 23.49 25.36 -3.94
CA ALA A 114 22.66 26.03 -4.93
C ALA A 114 21.20 25.97 -4.48
N LYS A 115 20.54 27.13 -4.38
CA LYS A 115 19.12 27.24 -4.00
C LYS A 115 18.21 27.57 -5.19
N ALA A 116 18.81 27.82 -6.34
CA ALA A 116 18.15 28.11 -7.60
C ALA A 116 19.03 27.61 -8.75
N LEU A 117 18.41 27.42 -9.91
CA LEU A 117 19.14 27.16 -11.15
C LEU A 117 19.97 28.40 -11.51
N PRO A 118 21.24 28.26 -11.94
CA PRO A 118 22.02 29.41 -12.39
C PRO A 118 21.40 30.01 -13.66
N GLU A 119 21.45 31.33 -13.79
CA GLU A 119 20.93 32.04 -14.97
C GLU A 119 21.64 31.64 -16.27
N LYS A 120 22.90 31.21 -16.17
CA LYS A 120 23.71 30.70 -17.27
C LYS A 120 24.22 29.30 -16.93
N GLY A 121 24.22 28.41 -17.92
CA GLY A 121 24.78 27.07 -17.78
C GLY A 121 26.27 27.13 -17.42
N LEU A 122 26.69 26.24 -16.51
CA LEU A 122 28.09 26.10 -16.14
C LEU A 122 28.89 25.47 -17.30
N ALA A 123 30.14 25.91 -17.47
CA ALA A 123 31.04 25.25 -18.40
C ALA A 123 31.33 23.81 -17.92
N LYS A 124 31.58 22.89 -18.86
CA LYS A 124 31.85 21.47 -18.55
C LYS A 124 32.92 21.30 -17.47
N ASP A 125 34.07 21.95 -17.63
CA ASP A 125 35.20 21.81 -16.68
C ASP A 125 34.90 22.44 -15.32
N GLU A 126 34.05 23.46 -15.26
CA GLU A 126 33.56 24.02 -14.00
C GLU A 126 32.62 23.04 -13.29
N LEU A 127 31.71 22.40 -14.04
CA LEU A 127 30.81 21.38 -13.51
C LEU A 127 31.58 20.17 -12.98
N ILE A 128 32.56 19.65 -13.73
CA ILE A 128 33.38 18.52 -13.30
C ILE A 128 34.15 18.87 -12.02
N ARG A 129 34.81 20.03 -11.95
CA ARG A 129 35.49 20.48 -10.71
C ARG A 129 34.53 20.60 -9.53
N LYS A 130 33.28 21.03 -9.77
CA LYS A 130 32.26 21.09 -8.73
C LYS A 130 31.85 19.69 -8.24
N LEU A 131 31.70 18.72 -9.15
CA LEU A 131 31.43 17.32 -8.80
C LEU A 131 32.60 16.69 -8.02
N GLU A 132 33.85 16.96 -8.42
CA GLU A 132 35.04 16.53 -7.70
C GLU A 132 35.07 17.12 -6.29
N ASN A 133 34.72 18.40 -6.13
CA ASN A 133 34.63 19.02 -4.82
C ASN A 133 33.57 18.36 -3.91
N TYR A 134 32.46 17.86 -4.47
CA TYR A 134 31.48 17.10 -3.68
C TYR A 134 32.03 15.78 -3.15
N ARG A 135 33.04 15.17 -3.79
CA ARG A 135 33.70 13.98 -3.23
C ARG A 135 34.38 14.26 -1.89
N ASN A 136 34.80 15.50 -1.65
CA ASN A 136 35.40 15.91 -0.38
C ASN A 136 34.38 15.98 0.78
N PHE A 137 33.08 15.76 0.53
CA PHE A 137 32.04 15.76 1.56
C PHE A 137 31.93 14.41 2.26
N GLU A 138 32.70 13.41 1.81
CA GLU A 138 32.80 12.11 2.47
C GLU A 138 33.27 12.27 3.92
N THR A 139 32.40 11.97 4.88
CA THR A 139 32.70 12.11 6.32
C THR A 139 33.43 10.90 6.90
N ILE A 140 33.24 9.72 6.30
CA ILE A 140 33.86 8.47 6.74
C ILE A 140 34.45 7.79 5.51
N SER A 141 35.75 7.48 5.58
CA SER A 141 36.46 6.76 4.52
C SER A 141 35.94 5.33 4.37
N TYR A 142 35.02 5.08 3.43
CA TYR A 142 34.52 3.72 3.18
C TYR A 142 35.60 2.82 2.58
N SER A 143 36.56 3.40 1.85
CA SER A 143 37.71 2.71 1.28
C SER A 143 38.67 2.11 2.32
N SER A 144 38.57 2.54 3.58
CA SER A 144 39.31 1.93 4.70
C SER A 144 38.75 0.56 5.15
N GLY A 145 37.60 0.13 4.63
CA GLY A 145 36.96 -1.14 4.97
C GLY A 145 36.32 -1.17 6.37
N LYS A 146 36.20 -0.01 7.04
CA LYS A 146 35.66 0.11 8.41
C LYS A 146 34.18 0.49 8.47
N VAL A 147 33.53 0.62 7.31
CA VAL A 147 32.09 0.92 7.22
C VAL A 147 31.37 -0.39 6.96
N SER A 148 30.54 -0.82 7.93
CA SER A 148 29.75 -2.05 7.78
C SER A 148 28.73 -1.91 6.65
N GLY A 149 28.72 -2.84 5.70
CA GLY A 149 27.88 -2.76 4.51
C GLY A 149 28.26 -1.54 3.65
N CYS A 150 27.27 -0.71 3.32
CA CYS A 150 27.38 0.54 2.54
C CYS A 150 27.94 0.36 1.11
N VAL A 151 29.19 -0.06 0.97
CA VAL A 151 29.86 -0.31 -0.31
C VAL A 151 30.39 -1.73 -0.33
N TYR A 152 29.73 -2.60 -1.10
CA TYR A 152 30.01 -4.04 -1.15
C TYR A 152 31.26 -4.41 -1.95
N LYS A 153 31.81 -3.47 -2.72
CA LYS A 153 33.02 -3.68 -3.51
C LYS A 153 33.87 -2.42 -3.54
N LEU A 154 35.08 -2.52 -2.98
CA LEU A 154 36.11 -1.50 -3.07
C LEU A 154 36.94 -1.78 -4.32
N SER A 155 36.72 -1.04 -5.39
CA SER A 155 37.35 -1.33 -6.69
C SER A 155 38.82 -0.91 -6.74
N LYS A 156 39.70 -1.82 -7.17
CA LYS A 156 40.96 -1.46 -7.82
C LYS A 156 41.28 -2.24 -9.11
N SER A 157 40.38 -3.07 -9.65
CA SER A 157 40.62 -3.71 -10.96
C SER A 157 39.32 -4.08 -11.70
N ASP A 158 39.36 -3.90 -13.02
CA ASP A 158 38.51 -4.30 -14.15
C ASP A 158 36.99 -4.05 -14.07
N THR A 159 36.34 -4.21 -12.92
CA THR A 159 34.87 -4.16 -12.83
C THR A 159 34.31 -2.74 -12.90
N ASN A 160 35.02 -1.73 -12.38
CA ASN A 160 34.57 -0.34 -12.52
C ASN A 160 34.59 0.14 -13.96
N GLU A 161 35.57 -0.33 -14.74
CA GLU A 161 35.63 -0.04 -16.16
C GLU A 161 34.43 -0.65 -16.88
N ILE A 162 34.09 -1.89 -16.56
CA ILE A 162 32.88 -2.56 -17.08
C ILE A 162 31.61 -1.75 -16.72
N TYR A 163 31.42 -1.37 -15.46
CA TYR A 163 30.24 -0.59 -15.05
C TYR A 163 30.15 0.77 -15.74
N THR A 164 31.27 1.50 -15.80
CA THR A 164 31.32 2.81 -16.45
C THR A 164 31.05 2.69 -17.95
N THR A 165 31.62 1.67 -18.59
CA THR A 165 31.41 1.40 -20.02
C THR A 165 29.96 1.00 -20.29
N ALA A 166 29.39 0.10 -19.50
CA ALA A 166 27.99 -0.29 -19.64
C ALA A 166 27.04 0.90 -19.43
N PHE A 167 27.28 1.73 -18.41
CA PHE A 167 26.47 2.93 -18.18
C PHE A 167 26.58 3.93 -19.34
N ASN A 168 27.77 4.10 -19.93
CA ASN A 168 27.93 4.96 -21.10
C ASN A 168 27.22 4.41 -22.35
N LEU A 169 27.14 3.07 -22.51
CA LEU A 169 26.47 2.44 -23.64
C LEU A 169 24.94 2.48 -23.53
N PHE A 170 24.40 2.28 -22.31
CA PHE A 170 22.97 2.07 -22.08
C PHE A 170 22.29 3.14 -21.23
N GLY A 171 23.00 4.20 -20.83
CA GLY A 171 22.52 5.23 -19.90
C GLY A 171 21.28 6.01 -20.37
N ASP A 172 21.06 6.06 -21.69
CA ASP A 172 19.91 6.72 -22.31
C ASP A 172 18.75 5.75 -22.66
N THR A 173 18.87 4.47 -22.28
CA THR A 173 17.81 3.47 -22.51
C THR A 173 16.69 3.57 -21.49
N ASN A 174 15.50 3.10 -21.87
CA ASN A 174 14.33 3.05 -20.99
C ASN A 174 13.55 1.73 -21.18
N PRO A 175 13.60 0.79 -20.22
CA PRO A 175 12.91 -0.50 -20.31
C PRO A 175 11.38 -0.41 -20.52
N LEU A 176 10.76 0.75 -20.27
CA LEU A 176 9.35 0.98 -20.59
C LEU A 176 9.04 0.85 -22.09
N HIS A 177 10.03 1.14 -22.95
CA HIS A 177 9.91 1.08 -24.41
C HIS A 177 10.65 -0.16 -24.98
N ALA A 178 10.14 -1.34 -24.65
CA ALA A 178 10.75 -2.63 -24.99
C ALA A 178 10.83 -2.93 -26.51
N ASP A 179 10.07 -2.21 -27.33
CA ASP A 179 10.11 -2.22 -28.79
C ASP A 179 11.28 -1.38 -29.34
N VAL A 180 11.62 -0.30 -28.65
CA VAL A 180 12.74 0.59 -28.98
C VAL A 180 14.07 0.05 -28.45
N PHE A 181 14.06 -0.54 -27.25
CA PHE A 181 15.25 -1.04 -26.54
C PHE A 181 15.16 -2.56 -26.29
N PRO A 182 15.22 -3.40 -27.35
CA PRO A 182 15.20 -4.85 -27.18
C PRO A 182 16.48 -5.38 -26.51
N ASP A 183 17.56 -4.61 -26.54
CA ASP A 183 18.85 -4.89 -25.91
C ASP A 183 18.73 -4.97 -24.37
N ILE A 184 18.25 -3.90 -23.72
CA ILE A 184 18.10 -3.87 -22.26
C ILE A 184 17.07 -4.91 -21.80
N ARG A 185 15.97 -5.07 -22.53
CA ARG A 185 14.97 -6.12 -22.27
C ARG A 185 15.59 -7.52 -22.28
N THR A 186 16.48 -7.77 -23.22
CA THR A 186 17.18 -9.07 -23.33
C THR A 186 18.12 -9.27 -22.15
N MET A 187 18.92 -8.26 -21.81
CA MET A 187 19.82 -8.32 -20.65
C MET A 187 19.05 -8.52 -19.32
N GLU A 188 17.91 -7.85 -19.12
CA GLU A 188 17.08 -8.06 -17.92
C GLU A 188 16.54 -9.49 -17.84
N ALA A 189 16.06 -10.04 -18.97
CA ALA A 189 15.56 -11.42 -19.02
C ALA A 189 16.67 -12.45 -18.72
N GLU A 190 17.87 -12.23 -19.25
CA GLU A 190 19.04 -13.09 -19.00
C GLU A 190 19.49 -13.03 -17.54
N VAL A 191 19.52 -11.84 -16.93
CA VAL A 191 19.86 -11.69 -15.50
C VAL A 191 18.85 -12.42 -14.62
N VAL A 192 17.55 -12.25 -14.88
CA VAL A 192 16.49 -12.97 -14.15
C VAL A 192 16.67 -14.49 -14.28
N ARG A 193 16.94 -14.99 -15.49
CA ARG A 193 17.15 -16.44 -15.70
C ARG A 193 18.42 -16.93 -15.02
N CYS A 194 19.54 -16.20 -15.11
CA CYS A 194 20.78 -16.54 -14.40
C CYS A 194 20.56 -16.65 -12.88
N VAL A 195 19.84 -15.69 -12.30
CA VAL A 195 19.51 -15.70 -10.86
C VAL A 195 18.57 -16.87 -10.53
N ALA A 196 17.53 -17.12 -11.34
CA ALA A 196 16.65 -18.27 -11.15
C ALA A 196 17.44 -19.59 -11.14
N THR A 197 18.37 -19.78 -12.07
CA THR A 197 19.24 -20.96 -12.12
C THR A 197 20.17 -21.05 -10.90
N MET A 198 20.71 -19.93 -10.42
CA MET A 198 21.52 -19.89 -9.20
C MET A 198 20.75 -20.36 -7.95
N PHE A 199 19.44 -20.13 -7.92
CA PHE A 199 18.52 -20.63 -6.87
C PHE A 199 17.86 -21.98 -7.24
N HIS A 200 18.42 -22.72 -8.20
CA HIS A 200 17.93 -24.04 -8.64
C HIS A 200 16.49 -24.05 -9.19
N GLY A 201 16.04 -22.94 -9.77
CA GLY A 201 14.75 -22.83 -10.43
C GLY A 201 14.66 -23.64 -11.73
N ASP A 202 13.50 -24.22 -11.99
CA ASP A 202 13.17 -24.94 -13.22
C ASP A 202 12.66 -23.98 -14.33
N GLU A 203 12.11 -24.53 -15.41
CA GLU A 203 11.49 -23.74 -16.49
C GLU A 203 10.29 -22.90 -16.03
N ASN A 204 9.62 -23.30 -14.94
CA ASN A 204 8.43 -22.62 -14.41
C ASN A 204 8.79 -21.43 -13.52
N VAL A 205 10.02 -21.36 -13.00
CA VAL A 205 10.48 -20.20 -12.25
C VAL A 205 10.64 -18.99 -13.17
N CYS A 206 10.00 -17.89 -12.78
CA CYS A 206 10.06 -16.59 -13.45
C CYS A 206 10.40 -15.48 -12.44
N GLY A 207 10.70 -14.28 -12.95
CA GLY A 207 10.98 -13.12 -12.11
C GLY A 207 11.00 -11.82 -12.90
N THR A 208 11.33 -10.74 -12.20
CA THR A 208 11.50 -9.40 -12.76
C THR A 208 12.67 -8.71 -12.08
N MET A 209 13.30 -7.77 -12.78
CA MET A 209 14.22 -6.81 -12.18
C MET A 209 13.46 -5.81 -11.32
N THR A 210 14.10 -5.28 -10.29
CA THR A 210 13.60 -4.22 -9.41
C THR A 210 14.75 -3.25 -9.08
N SER A 211 14.44 -2.08 -8.55
CA SER A 211 15.43 -1.07 -8.14
C SER A 211 16.28 -1.48 -6.94
N GLY A 212 15.85 -2.47 -6.17
CA GLY A 212 16.58 -2.96 -5.01
C GLY A 212 15.74 -3.86 -4.09
N GLY A 213 16.35 -4.33 -2.99
CA GLY A 213 15.75 -5.31 -2.09
C GLY A 213 14.40 -4.88 -1.49
N THR A 214 14.24 -3.60 -1.14
CA THR A 214 12.98 -3.07 -0.61
C THR A 214 11.83 -3.22 -1.61
N GLU A 215 12.05 -2.86 -2.87
CA GLU A 215 11.04 -3.01 -3.90
C GLU A 215 10.73 -4.49 -4.16
N SER A 216 11.74 -5.37 -4.20
CA SER A 216 11.52 -6.82 -4.33
C SER A 216 10.62 -7.38 -3.22
N LEU A 217 10.85 -6.98 -1.96
CA LEU A 217 10.00 -7.41 -0.84
C LEU A 217 8.57 -6.86 -0.97
N LEU A 218 8.41 -5.59 -1.34
CA LEU A 218 7.10 -4.98 -1.54
C LEU A 218 6.34 -5.66 -2.69
N MET A 219 7.02 -6.00 -3.78
CA MET A 219 6.41 -6.72 -4.91
C MET A 219 5.98 -8.13 -4.52
N ALA A 220 6.75 -8.83 -3.69
CA ALA A 220 6.36 -10.12 -3.14
C ALA A 220 5.10 -10.00 -2.24
N CYS A 221 5.12 -9.10 -1.25
CA CYS A 221 3.98 -8.84 -0.36
C CYS A 221 2.72 -8.48 -1.18
N LYS A 222 2.84 -7.56 -2.14
CA LYS A 222 1.74 -7.17 -3.02
C LYS A 222 1.20 -8.37 -3.80
N THR A 223 2.06 -9.21 -4.36
CA THR A 223 1.68 -10.39 -5.14
C THR A 223 0.88 -11.39 -4.30
N TYR A 224 1.36 -11.70 -3.09
CA TYR A 224 0.66 -12.60 -2.17
C TYR A 224 -0.67 -12.02 -1.68
N ARG A 225 -0.70 -10.72 -1.38
CA ARG A 225 -1.93 -9.99 -1.01
C ARG A 225 -2.98 -10.08 -2.12
N ASP A 226 -2.60 -9.78 -3.36
CA ASP A 226 -3.52 -9.81 -4.50
C ASP A 226 -4.01 -11.24 -4.79
N MET A 227 -3.15 -12.25 -4.62
CA MET A 227 -3.55 -13.66 -4.70
C MET A 227 -4.54 -14.04 -3.59
N ALA A 228 -4.36 -13.55 -2.37
CA ALA A 228 -5.27 -13.81 -1.25
C ALA A 228 -6.65 -13.16 -1.50
N LEU A 229 -6.68 -11.93 -2.01
CA LEU A 229 -7.91 -11.25 -2.42
C LEU A 229 -8.65 -12.05 -3.51
N ALA A 230 -7.92 -12.55 -4.51
CA ALA A 230 -8.49 -13.39 -5.58
C ALA A 230 -9.07 -14.72 -5.05
N LYS A 231 -8.58 -15.21 -3.91
CA LYS A 231 -9.11 -16.39 -3.19
C LYS A 231 -10.26 -16.05 -2.22
N GLY A 232 -10.71 -14.80 -2.16
CA GLY A 232 -11.84 -14.36 -1.32
C GLY A 232 -11.46 -14.00 0.12
N ILE A 233 -10.16 -13.93 0.46
CA ILE A 233 -9.71 -13.43 1.76
C ILE A 233 -9.89 -11.91 1.77
N LYS A 234 -10.71 -11.39 2.70
CA LYS A 234 -11.11 -9.97 2.70
C LYS A 234 -10.07 -9.02 3.29
N ASN A 235 -9.30 -9.48 4.28
CA ASN A 235 -8.29 -8.67 4.97
C ASN A 235 -6.94 -9.41 4.99
N PRO A 236 -6.29 -9.63 3.83
CA PRO A 236 -4.96 -10.20 3.83
C PRO A 236 -3.96 -9.23 4.46
N GLU A 237 -3.15 -9.75 5.38
CA GLU A 237 -2.00 -9.03 5.94
C GLU A 237 -1.00 -8.66 4.82
N MET A 238 -0.26 -7.56 5.02
CA MET A 238 0.86 -7.16 4.16
C MET A 238 2.20 -7.43 4.83
#